data_AF-A0A1R0XGK3-F1
#
_entry.id   AF-A0A1R0XGK3-F1
#
_cell.length_a   1.000
_cell.length_b   1.000
_cell.length_c   1.000
_cell.angle_alpha   90.00
_cell.angle_beta   90.00
_cell.angle_gamma   90.00
#
_symmetry.space_group_name_H-M   'P 1'
#
loop_
_entity.id
_entity.type
_entity.pdbx_description
1 polymer ?
#
loop_
_entity_poly.entity_id
_entity_poly.type
_entity_poly.pdbx_seq_one_letter_code
_entity_poly.pdbx_strand_id
1 'polypeptide(L)'
;MKKWGFLALVVLLLGYAAARYLPNTGNLGYDDKIRKESIRNNNSLEVVTQDQVYQGDLLLVNKQYPVHEDSVKSDIVTLYEQADLVQGYGLLDTSIRLSESVAHKFNKMVKAAEKEGVNHFLISSGYRDFEEQEKLYQEKGSDYALPAQYSEHNLGLSLDIGSSQSEMSKAPEGKWLQKNAWKYGFILRYPKDKTEITGIKYEPWHFRYVGLPHSAIIHEKGLVLEQYLDFLKENKEISTTVDGKAYTVSYFPVSKYTTIKIPQEGQYMTSGDNMDGIIVTTY
;
A
#
# COMPACT_ATOMS: atom_id res chain seq x y z
N MET A 1 -4.30 37.12 -61.04
CA MET A 1 -3.05 37.38 -60.28
C MET A 1 -3.32 37.26 -58.78
N LYS A 2 -2.39 36.60 -58.07
CA LYS A 2 -2.17 36.66 -56.60
C LYS A 2 -3.27 36.12 -55.66
N LYS A 3 -3.54 34.81 -55.65
CA LYS A 3 -4.08 34.11 -54.45
C LYS A 3 -3.48 32.72 -54.16
N TRP A 4 -2.80 32.08 -55.13
CA TRP A 4 -2.20 30.76 -54.92
C TRP A 4 -0.77 30.80 -54.32
N GLY A 5 -0.03 31.90 -54.51
CA GLY A 5 1.32 32.04 -53.92
C GLY A 5 1.33 32.23 -52.40
N PHE A 6 0.23 32.75 -51.81
CA PHE A 6 0.15 32.98 -50.37
C PHE A 6 -0.13 31.68 -49.60
N LEU A 7 -0.93 30.77 -50.18
CA LEU A 7 -1.21 29.46 -49.55
C LEU A 7 0.03 28.56 -49.50
N ALA A 8 0.85 28.57 -50.56
CA ALA A 8 2.09 27.80 -50.60
C ALA A 8 3.13 28.30 -49.58
N LEU A 9 3.20 29.62 -49.34
CA LEU A 9 4.15 30.20 -48.40
C LEU A 9 3.74 29.95 -46.94
N VAL A 10 2.43 29.91 -46.64
CA VAL A 10 1.91 29.59 -45.30
C VAL A 10 2.10 28.10 -44.97
N VAL A 11 1.93 27.19 -45.94
CA VAL A 11 2.21 25.75 -45.73
C VAL A 11 3.70 25.47 -45.51
N LEU A 12 4.58 26.19 -46.22
CA LEU A 12 6.03 26.10 -46.01
C LEU A 12 6.48 26.62 -44.64
N LEU A 13 5.88 27.72 -44.15
CA LEU A 13 6.17 28.27 -42.82
C LEU A 13 5.60 27.39 -41.68
N LEU A 14 4.43 26.80 -41.86
CA LEU A 14 3.86 25.82 -40.92
C LEU A 14 4.67 24.52 -40.88
N GLY A 15 5.16 24.05 -42.03
CA GLY A 15 6.08 22.91 -42.11
C GLY A 15 7.43 23.17 -41.43
N TYR A 16 7.97 24.39 -41.59
CA TYR A 16 9.21 24.79 -40.93
C TYR A 16 9.06 24.96 -39.40
N ALA A 17 7.92 25.45 -38.93
CA ALA A 17 7.60 25.55 -37.51
C ALA A 17 7.34 24.17 -36.87
N ALA A 18 6.65 23.27 -37.57
CA ALA A 18 6.43 21.89 -37.12
C ALA A 18 7.75 21.09 -37.04
N ALA A 19 8.70 21.33 -37.95
CA ALA A 19 10.03 20.71 -37.91
C ALA A 19 10.88 21.15 -36.70
N ARG A 20 10.60 22.32 -36.11
CA ARG A 20 11.24 22.77 -34.85
C ARG A 20 10.48 22.36 -33.57
N TYR A 21 9.27 21.83 -33.71
CA TYR A 21 8.43 21.32 -32.62
C TYR A 21 8.31 19.80 -32.59
N LEU A 22 9.03 19.08 -33.46
CA LEU A 22 9.30 17.68 -33.24
C LEU A 22 10.24 17.58 -32.03
N PRO A 23 9.87 16.84 -30.97
CA PRO A 23 10.81 16.53 -29.90
C PRO A 23 12.02 15.93 -30.58
N ASN A 24 13.19 16.50 -30.27
CA ASN A 24 14.46 15.93 -30.62
C ASN A 24 14.42 14.49 -30.08
N THR A 25 14.17 13.50 -30.93
CA THR A 25 14.36 12.08 -30.62
C THR A 25 15.86 11.89 -30.56
N GLY A 26 16.44 12.44 -29.50
CA GLY A 26 17.76 12.17 -29.05
C GLY A 26 17.85 10.67 -28.97
N ASN A 27 18.72 10.14 -29.81
CA ASN A 27 19.08 8.77 -29.97
C ASN A 27 19.51 8.20 -28.61
N LEU A 28 18.53 7.79 -27.79
CA LEU A 28 18.77 6.96 -26.64
C LEU A 28 19.02 5.57 -27.21
N GLY A 29 20.29 5.17 -27.28
CA GLY A 29 20.73 3.80 -27.56
C GLY A 29 20.31 2.78 -26.49
N TYR A 30 19.12 2.98 -25.92
CA TYR A 30 18.47 2.23 -24.85
C TYR A 30 17.58 1.10 -25.41
N ASP A 31 17.04 1.27 -26.61
CA ASP A 31 15.99 0.38 -27.15
C ASP A 31 16.49 -0.97 -27.68
N ASP A 32 17.72 -1.06 -28.21
CA ASP A 32 18.14 -2.28 -28.92
C ASP A 32 18.82 -3.32 -28.00
N LYS A 33 19.38 -2.89 -26.86
CA LYS A 33 20.10 -3.79 -25.95
C LYS A 33 19.15 -4.50 -24.97
N ILE A 34 18.17 -3.78 -24.43
CA ILE A 34 17.13 -4.31 -23.54
C ILE A 34 16.18 -5.22 -24.31
N ARG A 35 15.80 -4.84 -25.54
CA ARG A 35 14.99 -5.69 -26.43
C ARG A 35 15.73 -6.97 -26.84
N LYS A 36 17.06 -6.94 -27.01
CA LYS A 36 17.86 -8.13 -27.30
C LYS A 36 18.08 -9.02 -26.07
N GLU A 37 18.11 -8.47 -24.85
CA GLU A 37 18.20 -9.26 -23.62
C GLU A 37 16.86 -9.89 -23.21
N SER A 38 15.73 -9.20 -23.41
CA SER A 38 14.39 -9.76 -23.15
C SER A 38 14.02 -10.91 -24.09
N ILE A 39 14.59 -10.95 -25.29
CA ILE A 39 14.39 -12.05 -26.26
C ILE A 39 15.30 -13.26 -25.94
N ARG A 40 16.37 -13.09 -25.14
CA ARG A 40 17.37 -14.15 -24.91
C ARG A 40 17.11 -15.02 -23.69
N ASN A 41 16.36 -14.52 -22.71
CA ASN A 41 15.95 -15.23 -21.50
C ASN A 41 14.45 -14.97 -21.32
N ASN A 42 13.60 -16.01 -21.21
CA ASN A 42 12.13 -16.00 -21.11
C ASN A 42 11.53 -15.17 -19.92
N ASN A 43 11.97 -13.94 -19.68
CA ASN A 43 11.49 -13.06 -18.62
C ASN A 43 11.00 -11.74 -19.24
N SER A 44 9.82 -11.28 -18.84
CA SER A 44 9.35 -9.92 -19.13
C SER A 44 10.07 -8.93 -18.22
N LEU A 45 10.63 -7.88 -18.81
CA LEU A 45 11.25 -6.78 -18.07
C LEU A 45 10.18 -5.71 -17.84
N GLU A 46 9.92 -5.39 -16.57
CA GLU A 46 9.10 -4.24 -16.20
C GLU A 46 10.03 -3.09 -15.79
N VAL A 47 9.80 -1.91 -16.36
CA VAL A 47 10.55 -0.70 -15.98
C VAL A 47 9.79 -0.03 -14.86
N VAL A 48 10.43 0.04 -13.70
CA VAL A 48 9.89 0.69 -12.50
C VAL A 48 10.52 2.07 -12.37
N THR A 49 9.66 3.07 -12.20
CA THR A 49 10.04 4.46 -11.92
C THR A 49 10.04 4.74 -10.42
N GLN A 50 10.70 5.82 -10.02
CA GLN A 50 10.76 6.24 -8.62
C GLN A 50 9.36 6.49 -8.03
N ASP A 51 8.38 6.93 -8.82
CA ASP A 51 7.02 7.21 -8.33
C ASP A 51 6.30 5.96 -7.82
N GLN A 52 6.66 4.77 -8.31
CA GLN A 52 6.07 3.51 -7.85
C GLN A 52 6.52 3.13 -6.42
N VAL A 53 7.61 3.72 -5.90
CA VAL A 53 8.07 3.51 -4.51
C VAL A 53 7.04 4.02 -3.49
N TYR A 54 6.15 4.91 -3.91
CA TYR A 54 5.10 5.50 -3.08
C TYR A 54 3.73 4.85 -3.29
N GLN A 55 3.64 3.70 -3.98
CA GLN A 55 2.37 3.01 -4.24
C GLN A 55 2.37 1.59 -3.67
N GLY A 56 1.21 1.10 -3.23
CA GLY A 56 1.02 -0.28 -2.81
C GLY A 56 0.71 -0.46 -1.32
N ASP A 57 0.69 -1.72 -0.87
CA ASP A 57 0.16 -2.07 0.45
C ASP A 57 1.24 -2.08 1.57
N LEU A 58 2.53 -2.02 1.21
CA LEU A 58 3.69 -2.09 2.14
C LEU A 58 4.34 -0.75 2.45
N LEU A 59 3.68 0.36 2.13
CA LEU A 59 4.18 1.71 2.39
C LEU A 59 4.42 1.92 3.89
N LEU A 60 5.66 2.25 4.26
CA LEU A 60 5.99 2.65 5.61
C LEU A 60 5.61 4.11 5.82
N VAL A 61 4.61 4.34 6.66
CA VAL A 61 4.22 5.69 7.09
C VAL A 61 4.45 5.79 8.59
N ASN A 62 5.27 6.77 8.96
CA ASN A 62 5.63 7.08 10.34
C ASN A 62 6.18 8.51 10.38
N LYS A 63 6.72 8.95 11.52
CA LYS A 63 7.28 10.31 11.72
C LYS A 63 8.40 10.72 10.73
N GLN A 64 8.99 9.77 10.01
CA GLN A 64 10.08 10.02 9.05
C GLN A 64 9.58 10.00 7.59
N TYR A 65 8.63 9.12 7.28
CA TYR A 65 8.15 8.89 5.92
C TYR A 65 6.67 9.28 5.80
N PRO A 66 6.36 10.41 5.14
CA PRO A 66 4.98 10.87 4.98
C PRO A 66 4.26 10.07 3.89
N VAL A 67 2.93 10.21 3.89
CA VAL A 67 2.04 9.80 2.80
C VAL A 67 2.15 10.80 1.67
N HIS A 68 2.29 10.31 0.44
CA HIS A 68 2.16 11.11 -0.77
C HIS A 68 0.70 11.06 -1.25
N GLU A 69 0.23 12.11 -1.94
CA GLU A 69 -1.16 12.15 -2.45
C GLU A 69 -1.47 10.92 -3.33
N ASP A 70 -0.53 10.53 -4.19
CA ASP A 70 -0.67 9.35 -5.07
C ASP A 70 -0.53 8.01 -4.32
N SER A 71 -0.16 8.02 -3.04
CA SER A 71 -0.12 6.82 -2.19
C SER A 71 -1.49 6.41 -1.66
N VAL A 72 -2.45 7.33 -1.66
CA VAL A 72 -3.79 7.07 -1.12
C VAL A 72 -4.50 6.03 -2.00
N LYS A 73 -5.10 5.02 -1.38
CA LYS A 73 -5.87 4.00 -2.10
C LYS A 73 -6.98 4.68 -2.93
N SER A 74 -7.10 4.32 -4.20
CA SER A 74 -8.11 4.91 -5.09
C SER A 74 -9.53 4.36 -4.88
N ASP A 75 -9.66 3.25 -4.14
CA ASP A 75 -10.92 2.55 -3.86
C ASP A 75 -11.50 2.90 -2.48
N ILE A 76 -11.30 4.13 -1.99
CA ILE A 76 -11.93 4.59 -0.74
C ILE A 76 -13.44 4.72 -0.94
N VAL A 77 -14.20 4.05 -0.09
CA VAL A 77 -15.67 4.10 -0.06
C VAL A 77 -16.18 4.39 1.35
N THR A 78 -17.33 5.04 1.45
CA THR A 78 -18.07 5.18 2.72
C THR A 78 -18.72 3.85 3.07
N LEU A 79 -18.30 3.21 4.16
CA LEU A 79 -18.72 1.84 4.49
C LEU A 79 -20.22 1.71 4.73
N TYR A 80 -20.85 2.70 5.34
CA TYR A 80 -22.29 2.68 5.64
C TYR A 80 -23.16 2.59 4.37
N GLU A 81 -22.68 3.14 3.26
CA GLU A 81 -23.39 3.13 1.97
C GLU A 81 -23.21 1.79 1.23
N GLN A 82 -22.29 0.94 1.70
CA GLN A 82 -21.91 -0.31 1.06
C GLN A 82 -22.34 -1.49 1.93
N ALA A 83 -23.62 -1.86 1.86
CA ALA A 83 -24.19 -2.93 2.69
C ALA A 83 -23.43 -4.27 2.56
N ASP A 84 -22.91 -4.58 1.38
CA ASP A 84 -22.12 -5.78 1.12
C ASP A 84 -20.73 -5.74 1.77
N LEU A 85 -20.24 -4.58 2.18
CA LEU A 85 -18.94 -4.43 2.84
C LEU A 85 -19.02 -4.49 4.36
N VAL A 86 -20.19 -4.38 4.97
CA VAL A 86 -20.34 -4.40 6.44
C VAL A 86 -20.95 -5.73 6.88
N GLN A 87 -20.12 -6.77 7.05
CA GLN A 87 -20.57 -8.11 7.39
C GLN A 87 -19.94 -8.63 8.69
N GLY A 88 -20.77 -8.83 9.72
CA GLY A 88 -20.34 -9.40 11.01
C GLY A 88 -19.70 -8.40 11.97
N TYR A 89 -19.77 -7.09 11.69
CA TYR A 89 -19.30 -6.02 12.55
C TYR A 89 -20.19 -4.77 12.42
N GLY A 90 -20.13 -3.87 13.40
CA GLY A 90 -20.81 -2.58 13.37
C GLY A 90 -19.89 -1.40 13.04
N LEU A 91 -20.46 -0.25 12.69
CA LEU A 91 -19.75 1.01 12.52
C LEU A 91 -20.12 1.95 13.68
N LEU A 92 -19.13 2.60 14.31
CA LEU A 92 -19.41 3.61 15.33
C LEU A 92 -19.93 4.93 14.75
N ASP A 93 -19.61 5.21 13.49
CA ASP A 93 -20.04 6.40 12.77
C ASP A 93 -20.35 6.04 11.31
N THR A 94 -21.38 6.65 10.73
CA THR A 94 -21.83 6.36 9.35
C THR A 94 -20.92 6.96 8.28
N SER A 95 -20.05 7.90 8.63
CA SER A 95 -19.07 8.53 7.73
C SER A 95 -17.75 7.74 7.62
N ILE A 96 -17.60 6.61 8.32
CA ILE A 96 -16.37 5.82 8.26
C ILE A 96 -16.11 5.37 6.82
N ARG A 97 -14.94 5.78 6.31
CA ARG A 97 -14.43 5.42 4.99
C ARG A 97 -13.35 4.34 5.12
N LEU A 98 -13.18 3.50 4.11
CA LEU A 98 -12.06 2.54 4.03
C LEU A 98 -11.85 2.13 2.57
N SER A 99 -10.66 1.64 2.22
CA SER A 99 -10.45 0.95 0.96
C SER A 99 -11.39 -0.26 0.84
N GLU A 100 -12.15 -0.35 -0.26
CA GLU A 100 -13.06 -1.46 -0.56
C GLU A 100 -12.33 -2.81 -0.50
N SER A 101 -11.15 -2.89 -1.11
CA SER A 101 -10.34 -4.12 -1.09
C SER A 101 -9.92 -4.52 0.32
N VAL A 102 -9.59 -3.57 1.20
CA VAL A 102 -9.27 -3.82 2.62
C VAL A 102 -10.53 -4.25 3.39
N ALA A 103 -11.68 -3.62 3.15
CA ALA A 103 -12.95 -4.00 3.77
C ALA A 103 -13.33 -5.45 3.45
N HIS A 104 -13.12 -5.92 2.21
CA HIS A 104 -13.32 -7.32 1.86
C HIS A 104 -12.38 -8.28 2.60
N LYS A 105 -11.13 -7.89 2.85
CA LYS A 105 -10.19 -8.70 3.64
C LYS A 105 -10.61 -8.74 5.11
N PHE A 106 -11.06 -7.60 5.64
CA PHE A 106 -11.57 -7.50 7.01
C PHE A 106 -12.83 -8.37 7.21
N ASN A 107 -13.77 -8.37 6.26
CA ASN A 107 -14.93 -9.26 6.27
C ASN A 107 -14.55 -10.74 6.35
N LYS A 108 -13.52 -11.18 5.61
CA LYS A 108 -13.05 -12.57 5.67
C LYS A 108 -12.49 -12.91 7.05
N MET A 109 -11.76 -11.97 7.66
CA MET A 109 -11.20 -12.13 9.00
C MET A 109 -12.30 -12.22 10.07
N VAL A 110 -13.27 -11.30 10.06
CA VAL A 110 -14.38 -11.27 11.03
C VAL A 110 -15.25 -12.53 10.90
N LYS A 111 -15.56 -12.98 9.68
CA LYS A 111 -16.28 -14.24 9.46
C LYS A 111 -15.55 -15.47 10.00
N ALA A 112 -14.23 -15.44 10.06
CA ALA A 112 -13.46 -16.54 10.66
C ALA A 112 -13.51 -16.49 12.18
N ALA A 113 -13.41 -15.30 12.77
CA ALA A 113 -13.58 -15.08 14.20
C ALA A 113 -14.97 -15.51 14.69
N GLU A 114 -16.02 -15.23 13.90
CA GLU A 114 -17.40 -15.62 14.20
C GLU A 114 -17.55 -17.13 14.35
N LYS A 115 -16.84 -17.94 13.54
CA LYS A 115 -16.83 -19.42 13.67
C LYS A 115 -16.21 -19.90 14.97
N GLU A 116 -15.42 -19.07 15.63
CA GLU A 116 -14.84 -19.31 16.95
C GLU A 116 -15.62 -18.61 18.07
N GLY A 117 -16.80 -18.04 17.78
CA GLY A 117 -17.66 -17.36 18.75
C GLY A 117 -17.23 -15.94 19.11
N VAL A 118 -16.38 -15.30 18.30
CA VAL A 118 -15.92 -13.92 18.48
C VAL A 118 -16.55 -13.03 17.40
N ASN A 119 -17.53 -12.20 17.77
CA ASN A 119 -18.42 -11.53 16.80
C ASN A 119 -18.95 -10.15 17.25
N HIS A 120 -18.32 -9.49 18.23
CA HIS A 120 -18.75 -8.18 18.71
C HIS A 120 -17.92 -7.01 18.16
N PHE A 121 -17.33 -7.19 16.98
CA PHE A 121 -16.46 -6.22 16.33
C PHE A 121 -17.18 -4.92 15.96
N LEU A 122 -16.46 -3.82 16.10
CA LEU A 122 -16.85 -2.48 15.65
C LEU A 122 -15.68 -1.87 14.87
N ILE A 123 -15.94 -1.03 13.87
CA ILE A 123 -14.92 -0.11 13.33
C ILE A 123 -15.18 1.26 13.92
N SER A 124 -14.15 1.86 14.53
CA SER A 124 -14.19 3.21 15.08
C SER A 124 -13.55 4.25 14.19
N SER A 125 -12.58 3.86 13.36
CA SER A 125 -11.95 4.74 12.36
C SER A 125 -11.39 3.92 11.21
N GLY A 126 -11.40 4.48 10.01
CA GLY A 126 -10.80 3.90 8.81
C GLY A 126 -9.97 4.95 8.08
N TYR A 127 -10.18 5.16 6.79
CA TYR A 127 -9.57 6.26 6.06
C TYR A 127 -9.92 7.62 6.69
N ARG A 128 -8.88 8.44 6.88
CA ARG A 128 -8.99 9.87 7.21
C ARG A 128 -8.23 10.64 6.17
N ASP A 129 -8.82 11.68 5.58
CA ASP A 129 -8.06 12.56 4.70
C ASP A 129 -7.12 13.48 5.48
N PHE A 130 -6.32 14.27 4.76
CA PHE A 130 -5.32 15.15 5.38
C PHE A 130 -5.96 16.27 6.22
N GLU A 131 -7.12 16.79 5.83
CA GLU A 131 -7.81 17.85 6.56
C GLU A 131 -8.39 17.30 7.87
N GLU A 132 -9.05 16.14 7.83
CA GLU A 132 -9.53 15.45 9.02
C GLU A 132 -8.40 15.11 9.99
N GLN A 133 -7.26 14.64 9.47
CA GLN A 133 -6.10 14.31 10.27
C GLN A 133 -5.49 15.56 10.93
N GLU A 134 -5.39 16.68 10.20
CA GLU A 134 -4.89 17.94 10.74
C GLU A 134 -5.81 18.46 11.84
N LYS A 135 -7.14 18.44 11.61
CA LYS A 135 -8.11 18.84 12.63
C LYS A 135 -7.98 18.00 13.90
N LEU A 136 -7.84 16.67 13.78
CA LEU A 136 -7.62 15.81 14.94
C LEU A 136 -6.32 16.16 15.66
N TYR A 137 -5.24 16.41 14.92
CA TYR A 137 -3.95 16.81 15.49
C TYR A 137 -4.06 18.10 16.29
N GLN A 138 -4.74 19.11 15.76
CA GLN A 138 -4.97 20.38 16.45
C GLN A 138 -5.86 20.22 17.71
N GLU A 139 -6.86 19.35 17.67
CA GLU A 139 -7.77 19.11 18.79
C GLU A 139 -7.17 18.25 19.91
N LYS A 140 -6.34 17.25 19.57
CA LYS A 140 -5.84 16.25 20.52
C LYS A 140 -4.37 16.42 20.89
N GLY A 141 -3.60 17.14 20.07
CA GLY A 141 -2.17 17.35 20.25
C GLY A 141 -1.31 16.13 19.86
N SER A 142 0.01 16.36 19.87
CA SER A 142 1.04 15.40 19.42
C SER A 142 1.20 14.17 20.31
N ASP A 143 0.63 14.18 21.51
CA ASP A 143 0.61 13.01 22.40
C ASP A 143 -0.37 11.93 21.95
N TYR A 144 -1.33 12.30 21.10
CA TYR A 144 -2.44 11.44 20.68
C TYR A 144 -2.48 11.24 19.16
N ALA A 145 -2.25 12.29 18.38
CA ALA A 145 -2.36 12.25 16.93
C ALA A 145 -1.03 12.62 16.27
N LEU A 146 -0.81 12.09 15.07
CA LEU A 146 0.27 12.52 14.19
C LEU A 146 -0.22 13.66 13.27
N PRO A 147 0.67 14.56 12.82
CA PRO A 147 0.31 15.58 11.83
C PRO A 147 -0.24 14.95 10.55
N ALA A 148 -0.96 15.74 9.75
CA ALA A 148 -1.40 15.29 8.42
C ALA A 148 -0.24 14.75 7.58
N GLN A 149 -0.52 13.72 6.76
CA GLN A 149 0.45 12.92 5.98
C GLN A 149 1.28 11.94 6.81
N TYR A 150 1.38 12.06 8.13
CA TYR A 150 2.18 11.14 8.95
C TYR A 150 1.35 10.02 9.61
N SER A 151 0.06 9.92 9.28
CA SER A 151 -0.88 8.92 9.81
C SER A 151 -1.16 7.83 8.78
N GLU A 152 -1.08 6.55 9.18
CA GLU A 152 -1.41 5.45 8.27
C GLU A 152 -2.89 5.44 7.82
N HIS A 153 -3.78 6.09 8.59
CA HIS A 153 -5.17 6.25 8.18
C HIS A 153 -5.30 7.08 6.89
N ASN A 154 -4.31 7.92 6.56
CA ASN A 154 -4.30 8.65 5.30
C ASN A 154 -4.09 7.74 4.08
N LEU A 155 -3.65 6.48 4.23
CA LEU A 155 -3.52 5.54 3.12
C LEU A 155 -4.83 4.82 2.78
N GLY A 156 -5.75 4.69 3.74
CA GLY A 156 -6.91 3.80 3.64
C GLY A 156 -6.57 2.32 3.81
N LEU A 157 -5.37 2.01 4.32
CA LEU A 157 -4.90 0.66 4.62
C LEU A 157 -5.01 0.28 6.10
N SER A 158 -5.26 1.25 6.98
CA SER A 158 -5.38 1.05 8.43
C SER A 158 -6.81 1.30 8.91
N LEU A 159 -7.17 0.59 9.97
CA LEU A 159 -8.45 0.74 10.65
C LEU A 159 -8.28 0.54 12.16
N ASP A 160 -9.04 1.34 12.91
CA ASP A 160 -9.19 1.17 14.35
C ASP A 160 -10.41 0.29 14.60
N ILE A 161 -10.17 -0.86 15.22
CA ILE A 161 -11.17 -1.88 15.50
C ILE A 161 -11.50 -1.82 16.99
N GLY A 162 -12.79 -1.81 17.32
CA GLY A 162 -13.33 -1.88 18.66
C GLY A 162 -14.12 -3.16 18.92
N SER A 163 -14.61 -3.28 20.16
CA SER A 163 -15.54 -4.33 20.59
C SER A 163 -16.66 -3.72 21.40
N SER A 164 -17.89 -4.19 21.19
CA SER A 164 -19.03 -3.81 22.03
C SER A 164 -18.99 -4.41 23.44
N GLN A 165 -18.04 -5.32 23.72
CA GLN A 165 -17.95 -5.99 25.03
C GLN A 165 -17.01 -5.30 26.02
N SER A 166 -15.85 -4.80 25.55
CA SER A 166 -14.86 -4.12 26.39
C SER A 166 -13.76 -3.48 25.54
N GLU A 167 -12.83 -2.78 26.18
CA GLU A 167 -11.61 -2.28 25.54
C GLU A 167 -10.83 -3.40 24.84
N MET A 168 -10.26 -3.12 23.67
CA MET A 168 -9.55 -4.10 22.85
C MET A 168 -8.39 -4.81 23.54
N SER A 169 -7.76 -4.19 24.53
CA SER A 169 -6.71 -4.84 25.34
C SER A 169 -7.23 -6.02 26.17
N LYS A 170 -8.54 -6.10 26.42
CA LYS A 170 -9.19 -7.10 27.28
C LYS A 170 -10.20 -7.96 26.51
N ALA A 171 -10.85 -7.39 25.49
CA ALA A 171 -11.92 -8.01 24.72
C ALA A 171 -11.49 -9.32 24.03
N PRO A 172 -12.41 -10.29 23.88
CA PRO A 172 -12.18 -11.48 23.05
C PRO A 172 -11.74 -11.12 21.63
N GLU A 173 -12.32 -10.08 21.03
CA GLU A 173 -11.97 -9.58 19.69
C GLU A 173 -10.49 -9.21 19.59
N GLY A 174 -9.98 -8.40 20.52
CA GLY A 174 -8.58 -7.98 20.50
C GLY A 174 -7.60 -9.13 20.73
N LYS A 175 -7.94 -10.08 21.61
CA LYS A 175 -7.14 -11.31 21.80
C LYS A 175 -7.13 -12.18 20.56
N TRP A 176 -8.29 -12.33 19.90
CA TRP A 176 -8.41 -13.12 18.69
C TRP A 176 -7.63 -12.50 17.54
N LEU A 177 -7.73 -11.19 17.34
CA LEU A 177 -7.00 -10.47 16.29
C LEU A 177 -5.49 -10.57 16.49
N GLN A 178 -4.97 -10.37 17.71
CA GLN A 178 -3.54 -10.52 17.98
C GLN A 178 -2.98 -11.89 17.58
N LYS A 179 -3.80 -12.95 17.70
CA LYS A 179 -3.42 -14.32 17.35
C LYS A 179 -3.63 -14.66 15.87
N ASN A 180 -4.61 -14.06 15.21
CA ASN A 180 -5.12 -14.55 13.92
C ASN A 180 -5.12 -13.53 12.78
N ALA A 181 -5.01 -12.22 13.04
CA ALA A 181 -5.18 -11.19 12.01
C ALA A 181 -4.19 -11.33 10.84
N TRP A 182 -2.99 -11.82 11.13
CA TRP A 182 -1.95 -12.07 10.13
C TRP A 182 -2.36 -13.06 9.05
N LYS A 183 -3.26 -14.00 9.34
CA LYS A 183 -3.77 -14.96 8.35
C LYS A 183 -4.58 -14.27 7.24
N TYR A 184 -5.01 -13.03 7.47
CA TYR A 184 -5.88 -12.29 6.57
C TYR A 184 -5.21 -11.06 5.95
N GLY A 185 -3.90 -10.88 6.14
CA GLY A 185 -3.17 -9.74 5.61
C GLY A 185 -2.98 -8.59 6.60
N PHE A 186 -3.43 -8.71 7.85
CA PHE A 186 -3.39 -7.62 8.83
C PHE A 186 -2.33 -7.84 9.91
N ILE A 187 -1.73 -6.76 10.37
CA ILE A 187 -0.81 -6.77 11.52
C ILE A 187 -1.33 -5.84 12.62
N LEU A 188 -1.10 -6.20 13.88
CA LEU A 188 -1.17 -5.24 14.97
C LEU A 188 0.00 -4.26 14.80
N ARG A 189 -0.28 -3.03 14.40
CA ARG A 189 0.76 -2.11 13.91
C ARG A 189 1.69 -1.62 15.02
N TYR A 190 1.12 -1.39 16.21
CA TYR A 190 1.81 -0.78 17.36
C TYR A 190 1.74 -1.70 18.59
N PRO A 191 2.53 -2.79 18.65
CA PRO A 191 2.57 -3.69 19.79
C PRO A 191 3.39 -3.11 20.95
N LYS A 192 3.09 -3.58 22.17
CA LYS A 192 3.61 -3.01 23.43
C LYS A 192 5.13 -3.08 23.58
N ASP A 193 5.76 -4.10 23.02
CA ASP A 193 7.19 -4.38 23.11
C ASP A 193 8.03 -3.72 22.00
N LYS A 194 7.40 -2.89 21.14
CA LYS A 194 8.06 -2.28 19.97
C LYS A 194 7.86 -0.75 19.90
N THR A 195 7.56 -0.12 21.04
CA THR A 195 7.36 1.34 21.13
C THR A 195 8.59 2.13 20.73
N GLU A 196 9.79 1.64 21.08
CA GLU A 196 11.06 2.29 20.74
C GLU A 196 11.37 2.26 19.23
N ILE A 197 10.79 1.31 18.50
CA ILE A 197 11.02 1.14 17.06
C ILE A 197 9.96 1.90 16.27
N THR A 198 8.69 1.72 16.61
CA THR A 198 7.57 2.36 15.92
C THR A 198 7.42 3.84 16.29
N GLY A 199 7.92 4.24 17.47
CA GLY A 199 7.77 5.59 17.99
C GLY A 199 6.35 5.94 18.44
N ILE A 200 5.47 4.94 18.55
CA ILE A 200 4.05 5.02 18.94
C ILE A 200 3.81 4.08 20.13
N LYS A 201 2.93 4.48 21.04
CA LYS A 201 2.57 3.67 22.22
C LYS A 201 1.76 2.45 21.78
N TYR A 202 1.54 1.52 22.71
CA TYR A 202 0.71 0.35 22.45
C TYR A 202 -0.72 0.75 22.06
N GLU A 203 -1.16 0.34 20.87
CA GLU A 203 -2.51 0.57 20.36
C GLU A 203 -3.19 -0.76 20.00
N PRO A 204 -3.88 -1.42 20.94
CA PRO A 204 -4.51 -2.73 20.72
C PRO A 204 -5.63 -2.73 19.67
N TRP A 205 -6.09 -1.56 19.25
CA TRP A 205 -7.17 -1.36 18.29
C TRP A 205 -6.67 -1.11 16.86
N HIS A 206 -5.42 -0.67 16.67
CA HIS A 206 -4.93 -0.20 15.37
C HIS A 206 -4.33 -1.34 14.55
N PHE A 207 -5.02 -1.71 13.48
CA PHE A 207 -4.57 -2.76 12.56
C PHE A 207 -4.28 -2.19 11.18
N ARG A 208 -3.17 -2.65 10.60
CA ARG A 208 -2.68 -2.24 9.29
C ARG A 208 -2.74 -3.42 8.33
N TYR A 209 -3.34 -3.23 7.16
CA TYR A 209 -3.26 -4.20 6.07
C TYR A 209 -1.92 -4.06 5.34
N VAL A 210 -1.25 -5.21 5.19
CA VAL A 210 0.03 -5.37 4.47
C VAL A 210 -0.01 -6.54 3.47
N GLY A 211 -1.13 -7.26 3.42
CA GLY A 211 -1.31 -8.41 2.54
C GLY A 211 -0.60 -9.69 2.97
N LEU A 212 -0.87 -10.77 2.23
CA LEU A 212 -0.15 -12.03 2.31
C LEU A 212 0.89 -12.08 1.19
N PRO A 213 2.08 -12.68 1.43
CA PRO A 213 2.46 -13.41 2.63
C PRO A 213 3.08 -12.53 3.72
N HIS A 214 3.15 -11.21 3.50
CA HIS A 214 3.90 -10.25 4.32
C HIS A 214 3.51 -10.31 5.79
N SER A 215 2.21 -10.21 6.08
CA SER A 215 1.69 -10.32 7.45
C SER A 215 2.05 -11.64 8.14
N ALA A 216 2.09 -12.76 7.40
CA ALA A 216 2.51 -14.06 7.96
C ALA A 216 3.99 -14.06 8.34
N ILE A 217 4.86 -13.51 7.48
CA ILE A 217 6.30 -13.40 7.76
C ILE A 217 6.55 -12.47 8.95
N ILE A 218 5.84 -11.33 9.00
CA ILE A 218 5.89 -10.37 10.12
C ILE A 218 5.52 -11.07 11.43
N HIS A 219 4.42 -11.84 11.42
CA HIS A 219 3.96 -12.57 12.59
C HIS A 219 4.95 -13.66 13.03
N GLU A 220 5.39 -14.52 12.10
CA GLU A 220 6.32 -15.63 12.39
C GLU A 220 7.64 -15.12 12.99
N LYS A 221 8.15 -14.00 12.49
CA LYS A 221 9.43 -13.42 12.94
C LYS A 221 9.29 -12.44 14.11
N GLY A 222 8.07 -12.13 14.56
CA GLY A 222 7.84 -11.16 15.62
C GLY A 222 8.34 -9.75 15.28
N LEU A 223 8.14 -9.32 14.03
CA LEU A 223 8.58 -8.02 13.52
C LEU A 223 7.47 -6.97 13.58
N VAL A 224 7.85 -5.70 13.50
CA VAL A 224 6.96 -4.60 13.06
C VAL A 224 7.30 -4.24 11.62
N LEU A 225 6.45 -3.41 10.98
CA LEU A 225 6.62 -3.07 9.56
C LEU A 225 8.01 -2.48 9.26
N GLU A 226 8.52 -1.61 10.13
CA GLU A 226 9.87 -1.05 10.03
C GLU A 226 10.93 -2.15 9.90
N GLN A 227 10.96 -3.08 10.86
CA GLN A 227 11.94 -4.17 10.88
C GLN A 227 11.73 -5.16 9.73
N TYR A 228 10.49 -5.34 9.28
CA TYR A 228 10.19 -6.21 8.15
C TYR A 228 10.75 -5.68 6.84
N LEU A 229 10.65 -4.38 6.61
CA LEU A 229 11.20 -3.75 5.41
C LEU A 229 12.73 -3.79 5.43
N ASP A 230 13.37 -3.57 6.59
CA ASP A 230 14.81 -3.77 6.75
C ASP A 230 15.21 -5.24 6.48
N PHE A 231 14.44 -6.19 7.01
CA PHE A 231 14.66 -7.61 6.77
C PHE A 231 14.58 -7.96 5.27
N LEU A 232 13.60 -7.42 4.54
CA LEU A 232 13.53 -7.60 3.08
C LEU A 232 14.71 -6.96 2.35
N LYS A 233 15.10 -5.75 2.77
CA LYS A 233 16.28 -5.04 2.22
C LYS A 233 17.56 -5.85 2.40
N GLU A 234 17.75 -6.52 3.52
CA GLU A 234 18.93 -7.32 3.80
C GLU A 234 18.94 -8.63 3.02
N ASN A 235 17.81 -9.35 2.98
CA ASN A 235 17.75 -10.71 2.43
C ASN A 235 17.55 -10.73 0.91
N LYS A 236 17.04 -9.63 0.32
CA LYS A 236 16.75 -9.42 -1.12
C LYS A 236 15.71 -10.34 -1.73
N GLU A 237 15.65 -11.60 -1.32
CA GLU A 237 14.66 -12.56 -1.75
C GLU A 237 14.42 -13.58 -0.64
N ILE A 238 13.14 -13.89 -0.41
CA ILE A 238 12.71 -14.92 0.53
C ILE A 238 11.56 -15.71 -0.08
N SER A 239 11.43 -16.96 0.31
CA SER A 239 10.27 -17.78 -0.03
C SER A 239 9.56 -18.24 1.24
N THR A 240 8.24 -18.37 1.16
CA THR A 240 7.41 -18.90 2.25
C THR A 240 6.19 -19.62 1.69
N THR A 241 5.47 -20.34 2.53
CA THR A 241 4.20 -20.99 2.17
C THR A 241 3.14 -20.61 3.18
N VAL A 242 2.02 -20.06 2.70
CA VAL A 242 0.86 -19.73 3.52
C VAL A 242 -0.34 -20.49 2.98
N ASP A 243 -1.02 -21.26 3.84
CA ASP A 243 -2.19 -22.09 3.49
C ASP A 243 -1.96 -22.99 2.25
N GLY A 244 -0.76 -23.57 2.14
CA GLY A 244 -0.37 -24.46 1.04
C GLY A 244 -0.02 -23.75 -0.27
N LYS A 245 -0.10 -22.41 -0.31
CA LYS A 245 0.33 -21.60 -1.45
C LYS A 245 1.76 -21.10 -1.24
N ALA A 246 2.63 -21.38 -2.21
CA ALA A 246 4.00 -20.90 -2.22
C ALA A 246 4.06 -19.45 -2.65
N TYR A 247 4.94 -18.68 -2.01
CA TYR A 247 5.20 -17.28 -2.33
C TYR A 247 6.70 -17.04 -2.40
N THR A 248 7.12 -16.17 -3.31
CA THR A 248 8.45 -15.56 -3.30
C THR A 248 8.29 -14.05 -3.19
N VAL A 249 9.04 -13.44 -2.28
CA VAL A 249 9.07 -12.00 -2.03
C VAL A 249 10.48 -11.51 -2.33
N SER A 250 10.62 -10.63 -3.31
CA SER A 250 11.91 -10.07 -3.75
C SER A 250 11.91 -8.56 -3.58
N TYR A 251 13.00 -8.00 -3.06
CA TYR A 251 13.21 -6.57 -2.84
C TYR A 251 14.20 -6.02 -3.86
N PHE A 252 13.80 -4.95 -4.54
CA PHE A 252 14.61 -4.25 -5.53
C PHE A 252 14.84 -2.80 -5.07
N PRO A 253 16.08 -2.39 -4.81
CA PRO A 253 16.38 -0.98 -4.56
C PRO A 253 16.14 -0.19 -5.85
N VAL A 254 15.46 0.95 -5.74
CA VAL A 254 15.11 1.81 -6.86
C VAL A 254 16.00 3.05 -6.86
N SER A 255 16.86 3.14 -7.87
CA SER A 255 17.44 4.42 -8.29
C SER A 255 16.52 5.12 -9.29
N LYS A 256 16.87 6.34 -9.78
CA LYS A 256 16.06 7.15 -10.74
C LYS A 256 15.24 6.33 -11.76
N TYR A 257 15.84 5.27 -12.31
CA TYR A 257 15.12 4.22 -13.04
C TYR A 257 15.70 2.86 -12.66
N THR A 258 14.85 1.85 -12.49
CA THR A 258 15.28 0.46 -12.24
C THR A 258 14.47 -0.50 -13.09
N THR A 259 15.13 -1.45 -13.73
CA THR A 259 14.45 -2.52 -14.46
C THR A 259 14.38 -3.74 -13.56
N ILE A 260 13.16 -4.21 -13.28
CA ILE A 260 12.95 -5.44 -12.52
C ILE A 260 12.53 -6.55 -13.48
N LYS A 261 12.99 -7.77 -13.18
CA LYS A 261 12.56 -8.97 -13.89
C LYS A 261 11.34 -9.51 -13.17
N ILE A 262 10.19 -9.44 -13.82
CA ILE A 262 8.97 -10.09 -13.34
C ILE A 262 8.87 -11.47 -14.03
N PRO A 263 8.50 -12.54 -13.32
CA PRO A 263 8.22 -13.83 -13.95
C PRO A 263 7.14 -13.70 -15.04
N GLN A 264 7.33 -14.34 -16.20
CA GLN A 264 6.31 -14.36 -17.27
C GLN A 264 5.05 -15.17 -16.91
N GLU A 265 5.19 -16.11 -15.97
CA GLU A 265 4.12 -17.01 -15.54
C GLU A 265 3.85 -16.84 -14.05
N GLY A 266 2.58 -16.90 -13.67
CA GLY A 266 2.12 -16.71 -12.28
C GLY A 266 1.46 -15.36 -12.04
N GLN A 267 0.83 -15.22 -10.87
CA GLN A 267 0.30 -13.93 -10.44
C GLN A 267 1.36 -13.21 -9.61
N TYR A 268 1.38 -11.88 -9.72
CA TYR A 268 2.28 -11.08 -8.90
C TYR A 268 1.58 -9.82 -8.38
N MET A 269 2.14 -9.28 -7.30
CA MET A 269 1.81 -7.99 -6.75
C MET A 269 3.10 -7.19 -6.59
N THR A 270 3.01 -5.88 -6.72
CA THR A 270 4.11 -4.95 -6.42
C THR A 270 3.68 -3.98 -5.34
N SER A 271 4.64 -3.55 -4.53
CA SER A 271 4.47 -2.46 -3.60
C SER A 271 5.80 -1.75 -3.42
N GLY A 272 5.78 -0.43 -3.38
CA GLY A 272 6.86 0.33 -2.79
C GLY A 272 6.94 0.15 -1.28
N ASP A 273 8.07 0.56 -0.71
CA ASP A 273 8.32 0.61 0.73
C ASP A 273 8.15 2.02 1.32
N ASN A 274 7.79 3.01 0.49
CA ASN A 274 7.72 4.44 0.81
C ASN A 274 9.09 5.10 1.09
N MET A 275 10.19 4.44 0.72
CA MET A 275 11.55 4.92 0.98
C MET A 275 12.39 4.94 -0.30
N ASP A 276 12.77 3.77 -0.79
CA ASP A 276 13.80 3.60 -1.82
C ASP A 276 13.74 2.24 -2.53
N GLY A 277 12.67 1.48 -2.37
CA GLY A 277 12.57 0.17 -3.00
C GLY A 277 11.18 -0.31 -3.35
N ILE A 278 11.18 -1.39 -4.13
CA ILE A 278 9.99 -2.09 -4.59
C ILE A 278 10.09 -3.54 -4.15
N ILE A 279 9.01 -4.00 -3.53
CA ILE A 279 8.75 -5.38 -3.19
C ILE A 279 7.91 -5.99 -4.31
N VAL A 280 8.37 -7.11 -4.85
CA VAL A 280 7.61 -7.95 -5.78
C VAL A 280 7.27 -9.25 -5.07
N THR A 281 5.99 -9.60 -5.08
CA THR A 281 5.46 -10.83 -4.48
C THR A 281 4.85 -11.69 -5.56
N THR A 282 5.35 -12.90 -5.75
CA THR A 282 4.89 -13.85 -6.79
C THR A 282 4.23 -15.07 -6.15
N TYR A 283 3.17 -15.59 -6.76
CA TYR A 283 2.33 -16.66 -6.20
C TYR A 283 1.38 -17.33 -7.20
#